data_AF-A0A662TR53-F1
#
_entry.id   AF-A0A662TR53-F1
#
_cell.length_a   1.000
_cell.length_b   1.000
_cell.length_c   1.000
_cell.angle_alpha   90.00
_cell.angle_beta   90.00
_cell.angle_gamma   90.00
#
_symmetry.space_group_name_H-M   'P 1'
#
loop_
_entity.id
_entity.type
_entity.pdbx_description
1 polymer ?
#
loop_
_entity_poly.entity_id
_entity_poly.type
_entity_poly.pdbx_seq_one_letter_code
_entity_poly.pdbx_strand_id
1 'polypeptide(L)'
;NYLTNENIKKIFDAYFGWKEIEGFSKIITIEEARENNYNLSPSRYVSVDEKEEFQPVEDILVELGKVEEERERVDREMKEILTKIGFEW
;
A
#
# COMPACT_ATOMS: atom_id res chain seq x y z
N ASN A 1 19.37 3.22 -15.15
CA ASN A 1 19.35 3.20 -13.68
C ASN A 1 20.72 2.86 -13.15
N TYR A 2 21.52 3.87 -12.81
CA TYR A 2 22.85 3.70 -12.22
C TYR A 2 22.94 4.49 -10.91
N LEU A 3 23.66 3.94 -9.94
CA LEU A 3 24.04 4.67 -8.72
C LEU A 3 25.18 5.64 -9.07
N THR A 4 24.88 6.93 -9.12
CA THR A 4 25.90 7.96 -9.31
C THR A 4 26.80 8.09 -8.08
N ASN A 5 28.00 8.64 -8.24
CA ASN A 5 28.90 8.94 -7.12
C ASN A 5 28.23 9.86 -6.09
N GLU A 6 27.38 10.79 -6.53
CA GLU A 6 26.59 11.66 -5.66
C GLU A 6 25.60 10.88 -4.80
N ASN A 7 24.88 9.91 -5.40
CA ASN A 7 23.95 9.04 -4.67
C ASN A 7 24.69 8.21 -3.61
N ILE A 8 25.84 7.62 -4.00
CA ILE A 8 26.68 6.84 -3.09
C ILE A 8 27.15 7.70 -1.93
N LYS A 9 27.64 8.91 -2.22
CA LYS A 9 28.10 9.86 -1.19
C LYS A 9 26.97 10.21 -0.23
N LYS A 10 25.77 10.51 -0.74
CA LYS A 10 24.60 10.84 0.09
C LYS A 10 24.23 9.70 1.05
N ILE A 11 24.23 8.46 0.58
CA ILE A 11 23.98 7.28 1.42
C ILE A 11 25.07 7.14 2.49
N PHE A 12 26.35 7.26 2.09
CA PHE A 12 27.48 7.15 3.01
C PHE A 12 27.43 8.20 4.11
N ASP A 13 27.18 9.46 3.75
CA ASP A 13 27.12 10.57 4.70
C ASP A 13 25.95 10.40 5.71
N ALA A 14 24.81 9.86 5.26
CA ALA A 14 23.66 9.60 6.12
C ALA A 14 23.93 8.45 7.11
N TYR A 15 24.48 7.33 6.62
CA TYR A 15 24.79 6.17 7.44
C TYR A 15 25.91 6.46 8.45
N PHE A 16 27.06 6.96 7.96
CA PHE A 16 28.23 7.21 8.81
C PHE A 16 28.00 8.39 9.76
N GLY A 17 27.20 9.36 9.34
CA GLY A 17 26.79 10.49 10.17
C GLY A 17 25.71 10.15 11.18
N TRP A 18 25.11 8.95 11.13
CA TRP A 18 23.96 8.53 11.94
C TRP A 18 22.85 9.60 11.92
N LYS A 19 22.38 9.94 10.71
CA LYS A 19 21.42 11.04 10.49
C LYS A 19 20.08 10.53 10.01
N GLU A 20 19.02 11.05 10.62
CA GLU A 20 17.69 11.04 10.01
C GLU A 20 17.59 12.12 8.94
N ILE A 21 16.97 11.78 7.82
CA ILE A 21 16.72 12.68 6.69
C ILE A 21 15.30 12.37 6.21
N GLU A 22 14.42 13.35 6.30
CA GLU A 22 13.02 13.24 5.86
C GLU A 22 12.92 12.65 4.45
N GLY A 23 12.09 11.62 4.27
CA GLY A 23 11.91 10.91 3.01
C GLY A 23 13.14 10.12 2.51
N PHE A 24 14.21 9.96 3.31
CA PHE A 24 15.42 9.25 2.89
C PHE A 24 16.05 8.30 3.92
N SER A 25 16.07 8.67 5.20
CA SER A 25 16.74 7.92 6.28
C SER A 25 15.98 8.07 7.60
N LYS A 26 15.84 6.97 8.33
CA LYS A 26 15.21 6.90 9.66
C LYS A 26 16.12 6.10 10.59
N ILE A 27 16.27 6.57 11.83
CA ILE A 27 16.87 5.82 12.92
C ILE A 27 15.72 5.20 13.71
N ILE A 28 15.74 3.89 13.89
CA ILE A 28 14.70 3.16 14.62
C ILE A 28 15.29 2.50 15.86
N THR A 29 14.45 2.37 16.88
CA THR A 29 14.73 1.62 18.10
C THR A 29 14.46 0.12 17.91
N ILE A 30 14.96 -0.70 18.84
CA ILE A 30 14.68 -2.14 18.86
C ILE A 30 13.19 -2.40 19.16
N GLU A 31 12.58 -1.51 19.95
CA GLU A 31 11.15 -1.52 20.28
C GLU A 31 10.30 -1.32 19.02
N GLU A 32 10.59 -0.28 18.22
CA GLU A 32 9.91 -0.05 16.94
C GLU A 32 10.12 -1.22 15.97
N ALA A 33 11.34 -1.78 15.91
CA ALA A 33 11.60 -2.96 15.10
C ALA A 33 10.72 -4.15 15.57
N ARG A 34 10.58 -4.36 16.89
CA ARG A 34 9.75 -5.42 17.47
C ARG A 34 8.26 -5.23 17.15
N GLU A 35 7.73 -4.02 17.29
CA GLU A 35 6.34 -3.68 16.95
C GLU A 35 6.02 -3.93 15.47
N ASN A 36 7.03 -3.74 14.61
CA ASN A 36 6.94 -3.99 13.18
C ASN A 36 7.34 -5.41 12.78
N ASN A 37 7.32 -6.38 13.70
CA ASN A 37 7.68 -7.78 13.46
C ASN A 37 9.07 -7.95 12.83
N TYR A 38 10.01 -7.10 13.24
CA TYR A 38 11.37 -7.00 12.71
C TYR A 38 11.44 -6.80 11.19
N ASN A 39 10.38 -6.25 10.58
CA ASN A 39 10.42 -5.81 9.20
C ASN A 39 11.26 -4.54 9.09
N LEU A 40 12.43 -4.63 8.43
CA LEU A 40 13.38 -3.53 8.24
C LEU A 40 13.31 -2.89 6.85
N SER A 41 12.26 -3.17 6.06
CA SER A 41 12.07 -2.53 4.76
C SER A 41 12.06 -1.00 4.93
N PRO A 42 12.87 -0.25 4.16
CA PRO A 42 12.89 1.22 4.26
C PRO A 42 11.51 1.86 4.08
N SER A 43 10.66 1.29 3.21
CA SER A 43 9.29 1.76 2.98
C SER A 43 8.39 1.76 4.22
N ARG A 44 8.77 1.01 5.26
CA ARG A 44 8.04 0.95 6.53
C ARG A 44 8.30 2.17 7.42
N TYR A 45 9.44 2.84 7.25
CA TYR A 45 9.94 3.87 8.16
C TYR A 45 10.23 5.20 7.47
N VAL A 46 10.52 5.14 6.18
CA VAL A 46 10.78 6.28 5.33
C VAL A 46 9.57 6.45 4.43
N SER A 47 8.59 7.22 4.90
CA SER A 47 7.52 7.71 4.04
C SER A 47 8.13 8.73 3.08
N VAL A 48 8.09 8.42 1.80
CA VAL A 48 8.14 9.48 0.79
C VAL A 48 6.75 10.08 0.86
N ASP A 49 6.63 11.33 1.31
CA ASP A 49 5.36 12.08 1.25
C ASP A 49 5.00 12.31 -0.23
N GLU A 50 4.66 11.26 -0.95
CA GLU A 50 3.55 11.35 -1.85
C GLU A 50 2.36 11.49 -0.90
N LYS A 51 1.90 12.73 -0.71
CA LYS A 51 0.50 12.94 -0.36
C LYS A 51 -0.28 12.21 -1.43
N GLU A 52 -0.60 10.93 -1.20
CA GLU A 52 -1.62 10.25 -1.95
C GLU A 52 -2.86 11.10 -1.70
N GLU A 53 -3.27 11.85 -2.73
CA GLU A 53 -4.56 12.51 -2.73
C GLU A 53 -5.59 11.38 -2.71
N PHE A 54 -6.01 10.99 -1.51
CA PHE A 54 -7.11 10.05 -1.36
C PHE A 54 -8.33 10.67 -2.03
N GLN A 55 -8.99 9.88 -2.87
CA GLN A 55 -10.27 10.26 -3.43
C GLN A 55 -11.25 10.54 -2.26
N PRO A 56 -12.11 11.57 -2.35
CA PRO A 56 -13.10 11.85 -1.31
C PRO A 56 -13.88 10.59 -0.92
N VAL A 57 -14.15 10.43 0.38
CA VAL A 57 -14.86 9.24 0.91
C VAL A 57 -16.21 9.07 0.23
N GLU A 58 -16.87 10.19 -0.09
CA GLU A 58 -18.13 10.23 -0.81
C GLU A 58 -18.04 9.58 -2.19
N ASP A 59 -16.96 9.84 -2.93
CA ASP A 59 -16.75 9.27 -4.26
C ASP A 59 -16.45 7.77 -4.17
N ILE A 60 -15.67 7.35 -3.16
CA ILE A 60 -15.39 5.93 -2.88
C ILE A 60 -16.69 5.18 -2.58
N LEU A 61 -17.59 5.77 -1.78
CA LEU A 61 -18.87 5.16 -1.45
C LEU A 61 -19.79 5.03 -2.67
N VAL A 62 -19.77 6.01 -3.57
CA VAL A 62 -20.51 5.93 -4.85
C VAL A 62 -19.97 4.82 -5.73
N GLU A 63 -18.64 4.69 -5.82
CA GLU A 63 -18.01 3.60 -6.58
C GLU A 63 -18.33 2.23 -5.99
N LEU A 64 -18.25 2.10 -4.67
CA LEU A 64 -18.62 0.88 -3.95
C LEU A 64 -20.06 0.47 -4.26
N GLY A 65 -21.02 1.40 -4.20
CA GLY A 65 -22.42 1.11 -4.52
C GLY A 65 -22.60 0.58 -5.95
N LYS A 66 -21.89 1.14 -6.94
CA LYS A 66 -21.93 0.64 -8.33
C LYS A 66 -21.37 -0.79 -8.45
N VAL A 67 -20.29 -1.08 -7.73
CA VAL A 67 -19.68 -2.42 -7.70
C VAL A 67 -20.64 -3.43 -7.04
N GLU A 68 -21.33 -3.03 -5.98
CA GLU A 68 -22.33 -3.88 -5.32
C GLU A 68 -23.54 -4.16 -6.23
N GLU A 69 -24.08 -3.15 -6.93
CA GLU A 69 -25.17 -3.35 -7.89
C GLU A 69 -24.78 -4.32 -9.02
N GLU A 70 -23.57 -4.17 -9.56
CA GLU A 70 -23.05 -5.05 -10.59
C GLU A 70 -22.84 -6.48 -10.05
N ARG A 71 -22.33 -6.62 -8.83
CA ARG A 71 -22.20 -7.90 -8.15
C ARG A 71 -23.56 -8.58 -8.01
N GLU A 72 -24.59 -7.87 -7.56
CA GLU A 72 -25.94 -8.42 -7.45
C GLU A 72 -26.50 -8.86 -8.81
N ARG A 73 -26.23 -8.10 -9.87
CA ARG A 73 -26.63 -8.47 -11.23
C ARG A 73 -25.95 -9.78 -11.66
N VAL A 74 -24.64 -9.88 -11.47
CA VAL A 74 -23.87 -11.08 -11.79
C VAL A 74 -24.32 -12.28 -10.95
N ASP A 75 -24.60 -12.09 -9.66
CA ASP A 75 -25.11 -13.14 -8.77
C ASP A 75 -26.48 -13.66 -9.25
N ARG A 76 -27.38 -12.77 -9.70
CA ARG A 76 -28.67 -13.17 -10.30
C ARG A 76 -28.47 -13.99 -11.57
N GLU A 77 -27.64 -13.52 -12.50
CA GLU A 77 -27.34 -14.23 -13.75
C GLU A 77 -26.72 -15.60 -13.49
N MET A 78 -25.79 -15.67 -12.54
CA MET A 78 -25.15 -16.91 -12.11
C MET A 78 -26.18 -17.88 -11.54
N LYS A 79 -27.08 -17.40 -10.66
CA LYS A 79 -28.15 -18.23 -10.08
C LYS A 79 -29.09 -18.79 -11.13
N GLU A 80 -29.46 -17.99 -12.14
CA GLU A 80 -30.26 -18.47 -13.26
C GLU A 80 -29.56 -19.57 -14.06
N ILE A 81 -28.26 -19.42 -14.33
CA ILE A 81 -27.46 -20.43 -15.03
C ILE A 81 -27.38 -21.72 -14.21
N LEU A 82 -27.04 -21.61 -12.92
CA LEU A 82 -26.90 -22.76 -12.01
C LEU A 82 -28.21 -23.54 -11.87
N THR A 83 -29.33 -22.83 -11.73
CA THR A 83 -30.67 -23.44 -11.66
C THR A 83 -30.98 -24.22 -12.95
N LYS A 84 -30.64 -23.68 -14.13
CA LYS A 84 -30.85 -24.35 -15.44
C LYS A 84 -30.05 -25.64 -15.59
N ILE A 85 -28.90 -25.76 -14.92
CA ILE A 85 -28.06 -26.95 -14.97
C ILE A 85 -28.26 -27.90 -13.77
N GLY A 86 -29.28 -27.65 -12.94
CA GLY A 86 -29.69 -28.53 -11.84
C GLY A 86 -28.85 -28.40 -10.56
N PHE A 87 -28.16 -27.28 -10.38
CA PHE A 87 -27.44 -26.96 -9.15
C PHE A 87 -28.21 -25.91 -8.34
N GLU A 88 -28.35 -26.14 -7.03
CA GLU A 88 -28.91 -25.16 -6.09
C GLU A 88 -27.77 -24.39 -5.40
N TRP A 89 -27.89 -23.05 -5.39
CA TRP A 89 -26.99 -22.10 -4.76
C TRP A 89 -27.79 -20.98 -4.09
#